data_AF-A0A926PYS2-F1
#
_entry.id   AF-A0A926PYS2-F1
#
_cell.length_a   1.000
_cell.length_b   1.000
_cell.length_c   1.000
_cell.angle_alpha   90.00
_cell.angle_beta   90.00
_cell.angle_gamma   90.00
#
_symmetry.space_group_name_H-M   'P 1'
#
loop_
_entity.id
_entity.type
_entity.pdbx_description
1 polymer ?
#
loop_
_entity_poly.entity_id
_entity_poly.type
_entity_poly.pdbx_seq_one_letter_code
_entity_poly.pdbx_strand_id
1 'polypeptide(L)'
;MAEVFELPEQGVPDFYAGTVFHRYAGKTQPARAAEIDALTERARRAAKRVNVTVGVAVGAVAVVPPTEDMRTKILDVLRENLLKQFGARRQAKKNNATGAFPYAPAFDVFRALPPTDYRSPNEFREQVEEYLRDFDAAMQQSFVQVVGTTGTPLRLKLTNPGEENLFKVEVVLSLPDTVLAHVTDDEEDVDWPDEPKEYGSAALPVSLSAFPGMAALQAPAFRLPPIDSPDIEHEEGRTIIRFAPVDLRPHETVSLDPITLYSTQEAADSFVGEWRATATNVSGAVRQRLPVPAQYLEVDLHQALLPLLNDDIEA
;
A
#
# COMPACT_ATOMS: atom_id res chain seq x y z
N MET A 1 -20.85 57.88 -73.16
CA MET A 1 -21.29 58.57 -71.94
C MET A 1 -20.72 57.78 -70.78
N ALA A 2 -19.76 58.36 -70.06
CA ALA A 2 -19.12 57.76 -68.90
C ALA A 2 -19.84 58.27 -67.65
N GLU A 3 -20.43 57.37 -66.88
CA GLU A 3 -20.86 57.64 -65.51
C GLU A 3 -19.68 57.30 -64.59
N VAL A 4 -19.09 58.35 -64.01
CA VAL A 4 -18.13 58.25 -62.93
C VAL A 4 -18.94 58.09 -61.64
N PHE A 5 -18.90 56.90 -61.05
CA PHE A 5 -19.42 56.65 -59.71
C PHE A 5 -18.28 56.86 -58.72
N GLU A 6 -18.27 58.01 -58.04
CA GLU A 6 -17.44 58.23 -56.86
C GLU A 6 -18.00 57.39 -55.71
N LEU A 7 -17.22 56.40 -55.25
CA LEU A 7 -17.45 55.74 -53.98
C LEU A 7 -16.83 56.60 -52.87
N PRO A 8 -17.50 56.83 -51.74
CA PRO A 8 -16.89 57.53 -50.62
C PRO A 8 -15.78 56.65 -50.03
N GLU A 9 -14.55 57.17 -50.02
CA GLU A 9 -13.46 56.67 -49.19
C GLU A 9 -13.89 56.76 -47.72
N GLN A 10 -14.46 55.67 -47.19
CA GLN A 10 -14.54 55.50 -45.75
C GLN A 10 -13.13 55.27 -45.24
N GLY A 11 -12.54 56.33 -44.68
CA GLY A 11 -11.23 56.28 -44.03
C GLY A 11 -11.13 55.07 -43.12
N VAL A 12 -10.12 54.25 -43.37
CA VAL A 12 -9.76 53.15 -42.46
C VAL A 12 -9.47 53.81 -41.11
N PRO A 13 -10.17 53.46 -40.02
CA PRO A 13 -9.87 54.03 -38.72
C PRO A 13 -8.42 53.66 -38.37
N ASP A 14 -7.60 54.66 -38.06
CA ASP A 14 -6.24 54.42 -37.57
C ASP A 14 -6.35 53.74 -36.21
N PHE A 15 -6.08 52.44 -36.17
CA PHE A 15 -6.07 51.66 -34.93
C PHE A 15 -4.66 51.67 -34.33
N TYR A 16 -4.57 51.97 -33.04
CA TYR A 16 -3.31 51.91 -32.31
C TYR A 16 -2.87 50.47 -32.04
N ALA A 17 -1.56 50.26 -31.96
CA ALA A 17 -0.98 48.99 -31.55
C ALA A 17 -1.53 48.56 -30.18
N GLY A 18 -2.04 47.32 -30.09
CA GLY A 18 -2.70 46.80 -28.88
C GLY A 18 -4.24 46.83 -28.91
N THR A 19 -4.85 47.36 -29.97
CA THR A 19 -6.33 47.32 -30.12
C THR A 19 -6.80 45.87 -30.33
N VAL A 20 -7.67 45.39 -29.44
CA VAL A 20 -8.27 44.05 -29.52
C VAL A 20 -9.54 44.11 -30.34
N PHE A 21 -9.75 43.15 -31.24
CA PHE A 21 -10.96 43.06 -32.07
C PHE A 21 -11.76 41.82 -31.71
N HIS A 22 -13.08 41.96 -31.70
CA HIS A 22 -14.02 40.85 -31.53
C HIS A 22 -14.74 40.56 -32.86
N ARG A 23 -14.87 39.28 -33.20
CA ARG A 23 -15.54 38.84 -34.43
C ARG A 23 -17.00 38.53 -34.14
N TYR A 24 -17.88 39.36 -34.69
CA TYR A 24 -19.31 39.08 -34.73
C TYR A 24 -19.67 38.43 -36.07
N ALA A 25 -20.88 37.86 -36.17
CA ALA A 25 -21.35 37.25 -37.40
C ALA A 25 -21.28 38.26 -38.57
N GLY A 26 -20.34 38.03 -39.49
CA GLY A 26 -20.11 38.85 -40.69
C GLY A 26 -19.34 40.16 -40.50
N LYS A 27 -18.90 40.53 -39.29
CA LYS A 27 -18.15 41.78 -39.06
C LYS A 27 -17.11 41.66 -37.93
N THR A 28 -15.94 42.25 -38.15
CA THR A 28 -14.90 42.42 -37.12
C THR A 28 -14.96 43.87 -36.63
N GLN A 29 -15.12 44.07 -35.33
CA GLN A 29 -15.17 45.41 -34.72
C GLN A 29 -14.23 45.47 -33.51
N PRO A 30 -13.74 46.65 -33.11
CA PRO A 30 -12.98 46.81 -31.86
C PRO A 30 -13.78 46.25 -30.68
N ALA A 31 -13.11 45.53 -29.80
CA ALA A 31 -13.72 44.91 -28.64
C ALA A 31 -14.34 45.98 -27.73
N ARG A 32 -15.58 45.74 -27.29
CA ARG A 32 -16.24 46.62 -26.31
C ARG A 32 -15.63 46.42 -24.93
N ALA A 33 -15.80 47.40 -24.04
CA ALA A 33 -15.30 47.32 -22.66
C ALA A 33 -15.66 46.00 -21.97
N ALA A 34 -16.93 45.55 -22.08
CA ALA A 34 -17.38 44.28 -21.51
C ALA A 34 -16.65 43.04 -22.08
N GLU A 35 -16.22 43.07 -23.34
CA GLU A 35 -15.48 41.98 -23.96
C GLU A 35 -14.02 41.98 -23.54
N ILE A 36 -13.43 43.18 -23.40
CA ILE A 36 -12.09 43.35 -22.82
C ILE A 36 -12.08 42.87 -21.37
N ASP A 37 -13.10 43.20 -20.59
CA ASP A 37 -13.24 42.74 -19.20
C ASP A 37 -13.39 41.22 -19.14
N ALA A 38 -14.23 40.62 -19.98
CA ALA A 38 -14.38 39.17 -20.05
C ALA A 38 -13.08 38.46 -20.48
N LEU A 39 -12.32 39.05 -21.41
CA LEU A 39 -11.04 38.52 -21.88
C LEU A 39 -9.95 38.69 -20.81
N THR A 40 -9.99 39.79 -20.06
CA THR A 40 -9.11 40.06 -18.92
C THR A 40 -9.41 39.10 -17.76
N GLU A 41 -10.68 38.85 -17.45
CA GLU A 41 -11.09 37.85 -16.48
C GLU A 41 -10.66 36.45 -16.91
N ARG A 42 -10.85 36.10 -18.19
CA ARG A 42 -10.39 34.81 -18.73
C ARG A 42 -8.87 34.69 -18.64
N ALA A 43 -8.13 35.75 -18.97
CA ALA A 43 -6.67 35.77 -18.83
C ALA A 43 -6.24 35.62 -17.37
N ARG A 44 -6.92 36.31 -16.44
CA ARG A 44 -6.67 36.15 -14.98
C ARG A 44 -6.97 34.73 -14.52
N ARG A 45 -8.08 34.13 -14.94
CA ARG A 45 -8.41 32.72 -14.62
C ARG A 45 -7.41 31.74 -15.24
N ALA A 46 -6.93 32.00 -16.45
CA ALA A 46 -5.88 31.20 -17.10
C ALA A 46 -4.49 31.38 -16.46
N ALA A 47 -4.25 32.52 -15.81
CA ALA A 47 -3.03 32.78 -15.06
C ALA A 47 -3.02 32.14 -13.67
N LYS A 48 -4.20 31.84 -13.09
CA LYS A 48 -4.32 31.08 -11.84
C LYS A 48 -3.86 29.64 -12.07
N ARG A 49 -2.64 29.35 -11.66
CA ARG A 49 -2.03 28.02 -11.70
C ARG A 49 -1.86 27.51 -10.29
N VAL A 50 -1.94 26.18 -10.14
CA VAL A 50 -1.50 25.49 -8.94
C VAL A 50 -0.04 25.91 -8.67
N ASN A 51 0.21 26.52 -7.52
CA ASN A 51 1.55 26.84 -7.05
C ASN A 51 1.69 26.29 -5.64
N VAL A 52 2.26 25.09 -5.55
CA VAL A 52 2.40 24.35 -4.30
C VAL A 52 3.81 23.79 -4.28
N THR A 53 4.39 23.69 -3.10
CA THR A 53 5.68 23.04 -2.88
C THR A 53 5.50 21.83 -1.97
N VAL A 54 6.08 20.71 -2.38
CA VAL A 54 6.16 19.49 -1.55
C VAL A 54 7.62 19.34 -1.11
N GLY A 55 7.82 19.19 0.19
CA GLY A 55 9.12 18.89 0.77
C GLY A 55 9.06 17.71 1.72
N VAL A 56 10.19 17.02 1.90
CA VAL A 56 10.33 16.02 2.96
C VAL A 56 10.45 16.75 4.30
N ALA A 57 9.52 16.49 5.21
CA ALA A 57 9.56 17.06 6.55
C ALA A 57 10.55 16.29 7.44
N VAL A 58 10.36 14.97 7.46
CA VAL A 58 11.09 13.96 8.22
C VAL A 58 10.90 12.64 7.48
N GLY A 59 11.86 11.74 7.60
CA GLY A 59 11.76 10.37 7.13
C GLY A 59 12.67 10.05 5.96
N ALA A 60 12.79 8.75 5.69
CA ALA A 60 13.71 8.18 4.74
C ALA A 60 13.13 6.88 4.18
N VAL A 61 13.70 6.42 3.06
CA VAL A 61 13.48 5.04 2.57
C VAL A 61 14.38 4.11 3.37
N ALA A 62 13.80 3.17 4.08
CA ALA A 62 14.52 2.12 4.78
C ALA A 62 15.18 1.17 3.77
N VAL A 63 16.50 1.15 3.69
CA VAL A 63 17.25 0.18 2.90
C VAL A 63 17.50 -1.03 3.80
N VAL A 64 16.91 -2.17 3.43
CA VAL A 64 16.95 -3.41 4.21
C VAL A 64 17.66 -4.50 3.41
N PRO A 65 18.42 -5.40 4.03
CA PRO A 65 19.05 -6.50 3.32
C PRO A 65 18.04 -7.36 2.54
N PRO A 66 18.43 -7.99 1.43
CA PRO A 66 17.57 -8.92 0.70
C PRO A 66 17.14 -10.09 1.60
N THR A 67 15.84 -10.25 1.78
CA THR A 67 15.25 -11.24 2.70
C THR A 67 14.80 -12.53 2.02
N GLU A 68 14.70 -12.55 0.68
CA GLU A 68 14.11 -13.65 -0.11
C GLU A 68 14.82 -15.00 0.10
N ASP A 69 16.15 -15.00 0.18
CA ASP A 69 16.92 -16.23 0.41
C ASP A 69 16.67 -16.81 1.80
N MET A 70 16.54 -15.96 2.81
CA MET A 70 16.28 -16.39 4.19
C MET A 70 14.83 -16.87 4.34
N ARG A 71 13.87 -16.12 3.79
CA ARG A 71 12.45 -16.47 3.71
C ARG A 71 12.25 -17.85 3.07
N THR A 72 12.86 -18.09 1.92
CA THR A 72 12.78 -19.40 1.23
C THR A 72 13.34 -20.52 2.11
N LYS A 73 14.49 -20.31 2.76
CA LYS A 73 15.08 -21.30 3.67
C LYS A 73 14.18 -21.62 4.87
N ILE A 74 13.56 -20.61 5.48
CA ILE A 74 12.63 -20.80 6.60
C ILE A 74 11.44 -21.64 6.17
N LEU A 75 10.82 -21.29 5.04
CA LEU A 75 9.67 -22.03 4.49
C LEU A 75 10.05 -23.47 4.13
N ASP A 76 11.23 -23.71 3.56
CA ASP A 76 11.70 -25.06 3.24
C ASP A 76 11.96 -25.90 4.49
N VAL A 77 12.57 -25.33 5.53
CA VAL A 77 12.79 -26.02 6.81
C VAL A 77 11.45 -26.36 7.48
N LEU A 78 10.49 -25.43 7.50
CA LEU A 78 9.14 -25.66 8.03
C LEU A 78 8.42 -26.75 7.25
N ARG A 79 8.42 -26.66 5.91
CA ARG A 79 7.86 -27.68 5.01
C ARG A 79 8.44 -29.06 5.31
N GLU A 80 9.76 -29.17 5.38
CA GLU A 80 10.43 -30.43 5.69
C GLU A 80 10.03 -30.98 7.06
N ASN A 81 9.96 -30.13 8.09
CA ASN A 81 9.62 -30.55 9.45
C ASN A 81 8.18 -31.05 9.56
N LEU A 82 7.22 -30.34 8.95
CA LEU A 82 5.82 -30.74 8.91
C LEU A 82 5.62 -32.04 8.11
N LEU A 83 6.33 -32.20 6.98
CA LEU A 83 6.25 -33.43 6.19
C LEU A 83 7.02 -34.62 6.79
N LYS A 84 8.05 -34.39 7.62
CA LYS A 84 8.77 -35.47 8.33
C LYS A 84 7.85 -36.27 9.28
N GLN A 85 6.78 -35.65 9.79
CA GLN A 85 5.76 -36.32 10.60
C GLN A 85 5.13 -37.52 9.86
N PHE A 86 5.11 -37.50 8.53
CA PHE A 86 4.63 -38.59 7.68
C PHE A 86 5.51 -39.86 7.74
N GLY A 87 6.82 -39.70 7.94
CA GLY A 87 7.80 -40.78 7.90
C GLY A 87 8.03 -41.47 9.24
N ALA A 88 8.06 -40.70 10.34
CA ALA A 88 8.43 -41.20 11.66
C ALA A 88 7.46 -42.24 12.23
N ARG A 89 6.16 -42.09 11.97
CA ARG A 89 5.13 -43.01 12.51
C ARG A 89 5.10 -44.38 11.80
N ARG A 90 5.53 -44.43 10.53
CA ARG A 90 5.64 -45.69 9.78
C ARG A 90 6.72 -46.61 10.38
N GLN A 91 7.70 -46.06 11.07
CA GLN A 91 8.76 -46.81 11.76
C GLN A 91 8.39 -47.16 13.21
N ALA A 92 7.73 -46.28 13.96
CA ALA A 92 7.32 -46.54 15.35
C ALA A 92 6.39 -47.77 15.49
N LYS A 93 5.52 -48.00 14.50
CA LYS A 93 4.63 -49.18 14.49
C LYS A 93 5.36 -50.51 14.25
N LYS A 94 6.61 -50.47 13.75
CA LYS A 94 7.41 -51.67 13.48
C LYS A 94 8.20 -52.14 14.71
N ASN A 95 8.46 -51.26 15.67
CA ASN A 95 9.30 -51.55 16.84
C ASN A 95 8.51 -51.98 18.08
N ASN A 96 7.19 -51.77 18.13
CA ASN A 96 6.34 -52.18 19.26
C ASN A 96 5.70 -53.58 19.10
N ALA A 97 6.20 -54.41 18.19
CA ALA A 97 5.68 -55.76 17.97
C ALA A 97 6.24 -56.84 18.91
N THR A 98 7.04 -56.49 19.93
CA THR A 98 7.59 -57.46 20.90
C THR A 98 7.64 -56.89 22.30
N GLY A 99 6.53 -57.03 23.03
CA GLY A 99 6.44 -56.61 24.43
C GLY A 99 5.08 -56.97 25.03
N ALA A 100 4.84 -58.27 25.20
CA ALA A 100 3.66 -58.78 25.89
C ALA A 100 3.74 -58.43 27.38
N PHE A 101 2.92 -57.49 27.84
CA PHE A 101 2.59 -57.30 29.25
C PHE A 101 1.14 -57.71 29.48
N PRO A 102 0.87 -58.86 30.13
CA PRO A 102 -0.47 -59.17 30.63
C PRO A 102 -0.67 -58.43 31.96
N TYR A 103 -1.86 -57.89 32.18
CA TYR A 103 -2.36 -57.19 33.39
C TYR A 103 -2.27 -55.66 33.40
N ALA A 104 -3.28 -55.02 32.79
CA ALA A 104 -3.86 -53.77 33.28
C ALA A 104 -5.39 -53.78 33.05
N PRO A 105 -6.23 -53.39 34.04
CA PRO A 105 -7.68 -53.51 33.93
C PRO A 105 -8.37 -52.26 33.34
N ALA A 106 -9.35 -52.51 32.47
CA ALA A 106 -10.62 -51.79 32.25
C ALA A 106 -10.69 -50.27 31.99
N PHE A 107 -9.58 -49.54 31.81
CA PHE A 107 -9.60 -48.17 31.25
C PHE A 107 -9.10 -48.07 29.79
N ASP A 108 -8.74 -49.20 29.18
CA ASP A 108 -8.07 -49.25 27.87
C ASP A 108 -9.00 -49.28 26.65
N VAL A 109 -10.33 -49.19 26.85
CA VAL A 109 -11.29 -49.24 25.72
C VAL A 109 -11.19 -48.00 24.83
N PHE A 110 -10.73 -46.86 25.37
CA PHE A 110 -10.49 -45.64 24.58
C PHE A 110 -9.10 -45.59 23.92
N ARG A 111 -8.21 -46.56 24.20
CA ARG A 111 -6.88 -46.66 23.58
C ARG A 111 -6.85 -47.57 22.34
N ALA A 112 -7.93 -48.32 22.11
CA ALA A 112 -8.02 -49.31 21.03
C ALA A 112 -8.67 -48.78 19.74
N LEU A 113 -9.22 -47.56 19.73
CA LEU A 113 -9.59 -46.90 18.48
C LEU A 113 -8.34 -46.23 17.92
N PRO A 114 -7.82 -46.65 16.75
CA PRO A 114 -6.75 -45.89 16.12
C PRO A 114 -7.26 -44.45 15.98
N PRO A 115 -6.43 -43.43 16.27
CA PRO A 115 -6.77 -42.07 15.90
C PRO A 115 -6.96 -42.06 14.38
N THR A 116 -8.21 -42.20 13.95
CA THR A 116 -8.58 -42.10 12.54
C THR A 116 -8.63 -40.63 12.24
N ASP A 117 -7.46 -40.08 11.99
CA ASP A 117 -7.37 -38.90 11.18
C ASP A 117 -8.05 -39.23 9.84
N TYR A 118 -9.15 -38.54 9.57
CA TYR A 118 -9.94 -38.72 8.35
C TYR A 118 -9.28 -38.07 7.15
N ARG A 119 -8.23 -37.26 7.37
CA ARG A 119 -7.49 -36.58 6.31
C ARG A 119 -6.72 -37.58 5.48
N SER A 120 -6.87 -37.48 4.16
CA SER A 120 -6.00 -38.22 3.25
C SER A 120 -4.56 -37.67 3.31
N PRO A 121 -3.55 -38.48 2.94
CA PRO A 121 -2.17 -38.02 2.77
C PRO A 121 -2.02 -36.77 1.91
N ASN A 122 -2.90 -36.61 0.92
CA ASN A 122 -2.87 -35.46 0.00
C ASN A 122 -3.54 -34.24 0.64
N GLU A 123 -4.66 -34.43 1.35
CA GLU A 123 -5.34 -33.35 2.08
C GLU A 123 -4.43 -32.73 3.15
N PHE A 124 -3.63 -33.54 3.85
CA PHE A 124 -2.64 -33.01 4.80
C PHE A 124 -1.54 -32.19 4.10
N ARG A 125 -1.07 -32.61 2.92
CA ARG A 125 -0.09 -31.82 2.16
C ARG A 125 -0.66 -30.51 1.69
N GLU A 126 -1.90 -30.51 1.20
CA GLU A 126 -2.61 -29.29 0.80
C GLU A 126 -2.76 -28.34 1.98
N GLN A 127 -3.14 -28.85 3.16
CA GLN A 127 -3.21 -28.07 4.39
C GLN A 127 -1.84 -27.47 4.79
N VAL A 128 -0.74 -28.22 4.62
CA VAL A 128 0.61 -27.71 4.89
C VAL A 128 0.98 -26.60 3.91
N GLU A 129 0.68 -26.73 2.62
CA GLU A 129 0.98 -25.68 1.64
C GLU A 129 0.08 -24.44 1.79
N GLU A 130 -1.16 -24.60 2.28
CA GLU A 130 -2.02 -23.49 2.70
C GLU A 130 -1.41 -22.75 3.90
N TYR A 131 -1.07 -23.49 4.97
CA TYR A 131 -0.39 -22.94 6.14
C TYR A 131 0.90 -22.19 5.78
N LEU A 132 1.77 -22.77 4.94
CA LEU A 132 3.03 -22.14 4.56
C LEU A 132 2.81 -20.83 3.79
N ARG A 133 1.74 -20.74 2.99
CA ARG A 133 1.41 -19.52 2.24
C ARG A 133 0.88 -18.43 3.17
N ASP A 134 0.04 -18.80 4.13
CA ASP A 134 -0.51 -17.86 5.11
C ASP A 134 0.60 -17.39 6.06
N PHE A 135 1.49 -18.30 6.46
CA PHE A 135 2.64 -18.01 7.32
C PHE A 135 3.59 -17.04 6.64
N ASP A 136 3.81 -17.25 5.35
CA ASP A 136 4.62 -16.40 4.51
C ASP A 136 4.05 -14.97 4.39
N ALA A 137 2.74 -14.84 4.19
CA ALA A 137 2.06 -13.55 4.18
C ALA A 137 2.15 -12.84 5.55
N ALA A 138 1.91 -13.56 6.64
CA ALA A 138 2.05 -13.04 7.99
C ALA A 138 3.49 -12.58 8.30
N MET A 139 4.49 -13.35 7.86
CA MET A 139 5.90 -12.99 8.01
C MET A 139 6.25 -11.71 7.24
N GLN A 140 5.72 -11.52 6.02
CA GLN A 140 5.89 -10.27 5.29
C GLN A 140 5.25 -9.08 5.99
N GLN A 141 4.04 -9.24 6.52
CA GLN A 141 3.35 -8.19 7.27
C GLN A 141 4.12 -7.81 8.54
N SER A 142 4.58 -8.79 9.31
CA SER A 142 5.42 -8.58 10.49
C SER A 142 6.73 -7.86 10.14
N PHE A 143 7.38 -8.25 9.06
CA PHE A 143 8.58 -7.57 8.58
C PHE A 143 8.32 -6.09 8.27
N VAL A 144 7.22 -5.79 7.59
CA VAL A 144 6.83 -4.41 7.28
C VAL A 144 6.59 -3.59 8.56
N GLN A 145 5.98 -4.18 9.59
CA GLN A 145 5.80 -3.52 10.89
C GLN A 145 7.10 -3.23 11.62
N VAL A 146 8.04 -4.19 11.59
CA VAL A 146 9.36 -4.02 12.20
C VAL A 146 10.13 -2.91 11.49
N VAL A 147 10.05 -2.86 10.15
CA VAL A 147 10.62 -1.77 9.35
C VAL A 147 9.93 -0.44 9.65
N GLY A 148 8.61 -0.43 9.85
CA GLY A 148 7.86 0.77 10.25
C GLY A 148 8.24 1.29 11.64
N THR A 149 8.45 0.39 12.59
CA THR A 149 8.78 0.70 14.00
C THR A 149 10.25 1.11 14.15
N THR A 150 11.16 0.46 13.42
CA THR A 150 12.61 0.72 13.48
C THR A 150 13.02 1.88 12.57
N GLY A 151 12.34 2.01 11.44
CA GLY A 151 12.59 3.05 10.45
C GLY A 151 11.99 4.39 10.84
N THR A 152 12.22 5.39 9.98
CA THR A 152 11.60 6.70 10.12
C THR A 152 10.54 6.89 9.03
N PRO A 153 9.24 6.83 9.36
CA PRO A 153 8.17 7.04 8.38
C PRO A 153 8.34 8.36 7.64
N LEU A 154 8.11 8.33 6.32
CA LEU A 154 8.18 9.51 5.47
C LEU A 154 6.96 10.39 5.72
N ARG A 155 7.22 11.63 6.17
CA ARG A 155 6.22 12.68 6.31
C ARG A 155 6.52 13.78 5.31
N LEU A 156 5.55 14.04 4.42
CA LEU A 156 5.63 15.13 3.47
C LEU A 156 4.99 16.40 4.04
N LYS A 157 5.56 17.56 3.69
CA LYS A 157 4.99 18.87 3.95
C LYS A 157 4.54 19.48 2.64
N LEU A 158 3.27 19.82 2.59
CA LEU A 158 2.63 20.52 1.48
C LEU A 158 2.47 21.99 1.86
N THR A 159 3.06 22.90 1.08
CA THR A 159 3.00 24.34 1.35
C THR A 159 2.41 25.09 0.16
N ASN A 160 1.47 25.99 0.42
CA ASN A 160 0.92 26.90 -0.57
C ASN A 160 1.61 28.28 -0.46
N PRO A 161 2.67 28.57 -1.23
CA PRO A 161 3.30 29.89 -1.23
C PRO A 161 2.47 30.98 -1.93
N GLY A 162 1.32 30.63 -2.52
CA GLY A 162 0.47 31.57 -3.24
C GLY A 162 -0.46 32.37 -2.32
N GLU A 163 -1.11 33.37 -2.90
CA GLU A 163 -2.10 34.24 -2.24
C GLU A 163 -3.54 33.73 -2.38
N GLU A 164 -3.74 32.58 -3.01
CA GLU A 164 -5.07 32.01 -3.27
C GLU A 164 -5.34 30.78 -2.41
N ASN A 165 -6.59 30.59 -1.98
CA ASN A 165 -7.03 29.33 -1.39
C ASN A 165 -7.03 28.24 -2.46
N LEU A 166 -6.49 27.07 -2.14
CA LEU A 166 -6.52 25.87 -2.98
C LEU A 166 -7.41 24.83 -2.31
N PHE A 167 -8.40 24.32 -3.04
CA PHE A 167 -9.36 23.36 -2.51
C PHE A 167 -9.10 21.96 -3.04
N LYS A 168 -9.13 20.97 -2.15
CA LYS A 168 -8.92 19.55 -2.41
C LYS A 168 -7.66 19.33 -3.25
N VAL A 169 -6.53 19.76 -2.72
CA VAL A 169 -5.22 19.53 -3.31
C VAL A 169 -4.89 18.05 -3.15
N GLU A 170 -4.84 17.35 -4.27
CA GLU A 170 -4.45 15.94 -4.35
C GLU A 170 -2.97 15.86 -4.70
N VAL A 171 -2.22 15.10 -3.91
CA VAL A 171 -0.79 14.89 -4.11
C VAL A 171 -0.57 13.44 -4.47
N VAL A 172 0.17 13.20 -5.55
CA VAL A 172 0.56 11.88 -6.02
C VAL A 172 2.07 11.80 -6.06
N LEU A 173 2.66 10.91 -5.28
CA LEU A 173 4.09 10.61 -5.27
C LEU A 173 4.34 9.32 -6.07
N SER A 174 5.24 9.40 -7.03
CA SER A 174 5.70 8.27 -7.84
C SER A 174 7.16 7.98 -7.49
N LEU A 175 7.42 6.76 -7.03
CA LEU A 175 8.75 6.25 -6.69
C LEU A 175 9.15 5.13 -7.67
N PRO A 176 10.43 4.78 -7.77
CA PRO A 176 10.88 3.57 -8.46
C PRO A 176 10.20 2.31 -7.89
N ASP A 177 9.99 1.30 -8.72
CA ASP A 177 9.47 -0.03 -8.30
C ASP A 177 10.31 -0.71 -7.22
N THR A 178 11.58 -0.35 -7.12
CA THR A 178 12.45 -0.89 -6.08
C THR A 178 12.10 -0.39 -4.69
N VAL A 179 11.24 0.63 -4.57
CA VAL A 179 10.74 1.16 -3.30
C VAL A 179 9.30 0.67 -3.08
N LEU A 180 9.11 -0.10 -2.03
CA LEU A 180 7.81 -0.54 -1.55
C LEU A 180 7.28 0.45 -0.51
N ALA A 181 5.98 0.66 -0.52
CA ALA A 181 5.29 1.58 0.37
C ALA A 181 4.23 0.85 1.17
N HIS A 182 4.09 1.23 2.45
CA HIS A 182 3.05 0.76 3.33
C HIS A 182 2.51 1.91 4.17
N VAL A 183 1.22 1.88 4.46
CA VAL A 183 0.59 2.87 5.36
C VAL A 183 1.07 2.56 6.77
N THR A 184 1.56 3.57 7.50
CA THR A 184 1.95 3.39 8.90
C THR A 184 0.66 3.30 9.74
N ASP A 185 0.13 2.09 9.91
CA ASP A 185 -0.94 1.83 10.87
C ASP A 185 -0.30 1.24 12.13
N ASP A 186 -0.40 1.96 13.24
CA ASP A 186 0.44 1.74 14.42
C ASP A 186 -0.04 0.58 15.32
N GLU A 187 -1.12 -0.14 14.98
CA GLU A 187 -1.80 -1.03 15.95
C GLU A 187 -2.42 -2.33 15.38
N GLU A 188 -2.11 -2.75 14.14
CA GLU A 188 -2.61 -4.05 13.68
C GLU A 188 -1.70 -5.19 14.12
N ASP A 189 -2.12 -5.99 15.11
CA ASP A 189 -1.41 -7.24 15.44
C ASP A 189 -1.40 -8.17 14.21
N VAL A 190 -0.24 -8.77 13.93
CA VAL A 190 -0.12 -9.75 12.84
C VAL A 190 -0.85 -11.03 13.24
N ASP A 191 -1.85 -11.41 12.47
CA ASP A 191 -2.56 -12.67 12.64
C ASP A 191 -1.72 -13.83 12.09
N TRP A 192 -1.03 -14.53 12.99
CA TRP A 192 -0.22 -15.68 12.62
C TRP A 192 -1.10 -16.92 12.43
N PRO A 193 -0.94 -17.69 11.34
CA PRO A 193 -1.74 -18.87 11.14
C PRO A 193 -1.41 -19.96 12.18
N ASP A 194 -2.44 -20.68 12.62
CA ASP A 194 -2.27 -21.83 13.50
C ASP A 194 -1.50 -22.96 12.81
N GLU A 195 -0.57 -23.57 13.53
CA GLU A 195 0.16 -24.74 13.03
C GLU A 195 -0.80 -25.90 12.68
N PRO A 196 -0.60 -26.58 11.53
CA PRO A 196 -1.45 -27.68 11.14
C PRO A 196 -1.30 -28.85 12.11
N LYS A 197 -2.43 -29.35 12.60
CA LYS A 197 -2.48 -30.48 13.55
C LYS A 197 -1.71 -31.69 13.02
N GLU A 198 -0.90 -32.29 13.89
CA GLU A 198 -0.09 -33.46 13.58
C GLU A 198 -0.89 -34.54 12.87
N TYR A 199 -0.33 -35.09 11.80
CA TYR A 199 -0.98 -36.14 11.02
C TYR A 199 -1.19 -37.42 11.84
N GLY A 200 -2.44 -37.90 11.88
CA GLY A 200 -2.82 -39.07 12.67
C GLY A 200 -3.00 -38.80 14.17
N SER A 201 -2.94 -37.56 14.65
CA SER A 201 -3.44 -37.24 15.99
C SER A 201 -4.96 -37.43 15.97
N ALA A 202 -5.52 -38.12 16.98
CA ALA A 202 -6.98 -38.19 17.08
C ALA A 202 -7.43 -36.75 17.27
N ALA A 203 -8.31 -36.27 16.40
CA ALA A 203 -9.20 -35.21 16.82
C ALA A 203 -9.91 -35.75 18.07
N LEU A 204 -9.50 -35.30 19.26
CA LEU A 204 -10.33 -35.48 20.44
C LEU A 204 -11.72 -34.98 20.01
N PRO A 205 -12.79 -35.76 20.20
CA PRO A 205 -14.11 -35.26 19.91
C PRO A 205 -14.29 -34.03 20.79
N VAL A 206 -14.18 -32.86 20.17
CA VAL A 206 -14.50 -31.58 20.78
C VAL A 206 -15.89 -31.79 21.37
N SER A 207 -15.97 -31.70 22.70
CA SER A 207 -17.19 -32.03 23.42
C SER A 207 -18.35 -31.28 22.79
N LEU A 208 -19.41 -32.05 22.59
CA LEU A 208 -20.69 -31.74 21.98
C LEU A 208 -21.46 -30.68 22.81
N SER A 209 -20.88 -29.49 22.93
CA SER A 209 -21.46 -28.32 23.58
C SER A 209 -21.12 -27.05 22.79
N ALA A 210 -21.37 -27.07 21.48
CA ALA A 210 -21.72 -25.89 20.68
C ALA A 210 -22.19 -26.33 19.27
N PHE A 211 -23.50 -26.47 19.16
CA PHE A 211 -24.37 -26.67 17.99
C PHE A 211 -23.84 -26.57 16.54
N PRO A 212 -24.36 -27.43 15.63
CA PRO A 212 -24.32 -27.23 14.19
C PRO A 212 -25.37 -26.18 13.79
N GLY A 213 -24.97 -25.08 13.17
CA GLY A 213 -25.95 -24.10 12.69
C GLY A 213 -25.44 -22.70 12.37
N MET A 214 -24.23 -22.34 12.80
CA MET A 214 -23.56 -21.14 12.29
C MET A 214 -22.07 -21.45 12.17
N ALA A 215 -21.68 -22.08 11.05
CA ALA A 215 -20.46 -21.63 10.42
C ALA A 215 -20.74 -20.16 10.11
N ALA A 216 -20.35 -19.28 11.04
CA ALA A 216 -20.15 -17.91 10.69
C ALA A 216 -19.12 -17.99 9.56
N LEU A 217 -19.62 -17.87 8.33
CA LEU A 217 -18.93 -17.14 7.31
C LEU A 217 -18.57 -15.83 8.00
N GLN A 218 -17.43 -15.80 8.71
CA GLN A 218 -16.66 -14.58 8.80
C GLN A 218 -16.33 -14.32 7.34
N ALA A 219 -17.26 -13.63 6.68
CA ALA A 219 -16.93 -12.85 5.52
C ALA A 219 -15.64 -12.13 5.94
N PRO A 220 -14.58 -12.15 5.11
CA PRO A 220 -13.43 -11.31 5.37
C PRO A 220 -14.01 -9.96 5.75
N ALA A 221 -13.70 -9.51 6.97
CA ALA A 221 -14.09 -8.19 7.38
C ALA A 221 -13.30 -7.28 6.45
N PHE A 222 -13.86 -6.99 5.28
CA PHE A 222 -13.45 -5.90 4.42
C PHE A 222 -13.76 -4.65 5.24
N ARG A 223 -12.87 -4.38 6.21
CA ARG A 223 -12.71 -3.05 6.73
C ARG A 223 -12.14 -2.30 5.54
N LEU A 224 -13.04 -1.56 4.90
CA LEU A 224 -12.62 -0.53 3.96
C LEU A 224 -11.56 0.28 4.70
N PRO A 225 -10.37 0.48 4.12
CA PRO A 225 -9.38 1.35 4.72
C PRO A 225 -10.06 2.68 5.06
N PRO A 226 -9.66 3.35 6.15
CA PRO A 226 -10.15 4.69 6.46
C PRO A 226 -10.13 5.51 5.17
N ILE A 227 -11.22 6.21 4.87
CA ILE A 227 -11.40 6.98 3.62
C ILE A 227 -10.26 8.00 3.41
N ASP A 228 -9.52 8.29 4.48
CA ASP A 228 -8.44 9.26 4.54
C ASP A 228 -7.02 8.65 4.52
N SER A 229 -6.86 7.33 4.38
CA SER A 229 -5.54 6.69 4.25
C SER A 229 -4.97 6.87 2.83
N PRO A 230 -3.64 7.03 2.68
CA PRO A 230 -3.04 7.12 1.36
C PRO A 230 -3.24 5.83 0.57
N ASP A 231 -3.65 5.97 -0.70
CA ASP A 231 -3.86 4.86 -1.62
C ASP A 231 -2.55 4.52 -2.33
N ILE A 232 -2.17 3.24 -2.29
CA ILE A 232 -0.86 2.75 -2.77
C ILE A 232 -1.11 1.77 -3.91
N GLU A 233 -0.73 2.17 -5.12
CA GLU A 233 -0.83 1.38 -6.35
C GLU A 233 0.58 1.04 -6.86
N HIS A 234 0.76 -0.17 -7.38
CA HIS A 234 2.00 -0.57 -8.06
C HIS A 234 1.71 -0.72 -9.56
N GLU A 235 2.26 0.17 -10.39
CA GLU A 235 1.98 0.24 -11.84
C GLU A 235 3.28 0.30 -12.64
N GLU A 236 3.42 -0.56 -13.66
CA GLU A 236 4.45 -0.50 -14.72
C GLU A 236 5.88 -0.13 -14.24
N GLY A 237 6.35 -0.73 -13.15
CA GLY A 237 7.70 -0.46 -12.63
C GLY A 237 7.80 0.81 -11.77
N ARG A 238 6.69 1.26 -11.18
CA ARG A 238 6.63 2.39 -10.25
C ARG A 238 5.67 2.11 -9.10
N THR A 239 5.99 2.68 -7.95
CA THR A 239 5.12 2.71 -6.78
C THR A 239 4.46 4.09 -6.72
N ILE A 240 3.13 4.12 -6.83
CA ILE A 240 2.32 5.33 -6.88
C ILE A 240 1.57 5.45 -5.55
N ILE A 241 1.74 6.59 -4.88
CA ILE A 241 1.13 6.87 -3.57
C ILE A 241 0.28 8.11 -3.72
N ARG A 242 -1.03 7.99 -3.49
CA ARG A 242 -2.00 9.08 -3.57
C ARG A 242 -2.43 9.46 -2.18
N PHE A 243 -2.15 10.69 -1.79
CA PHE A 243 -2.53 11.21 -0.47
C PHE A 243 -3.96 11.73 -0.49
N ALA A 244 -4.63 11.70 0.66
CA ALA A 244 -5.95 12.26 0.85
C ALA A 244 -5.99 13.74 0.42
N PRO A 245 -7.05 14.21 -0.27
CA PRO A 245 -7.12 15.60 -0.70
C PRO A 245 -7.21 16.58 0.48
N VAL A 246 -6.39 17.64 0.46
CA VAL A 246 -6.32 18.63 1.54
C VAL A 246 -6.65 20.04 1.04
N ASP A 247 -7.37 20.83 1.82
CA ASP A 247 -7.58 22.26 1.55
C ASP A 247 -6.38 23.07 2.08
N LEU A 248 -5.82 23.96 1.26
CA LEU A 248 -4.71 24.84 1.64
C LEU A 248 -5.08 26.31 1.50
N ARG A 249 -4.94 27.06 2.59
CA ARG A 249 -5.02 28.52 2.58
C ARG A 249 -3.71 29.14 2.08
N PRO A 250 -3.71 30.44 1.72
CA PRO A 250 -2.48 31.17 1.43
C PRO A 250 -1.46 31.03 2.54
N HIS A 251 -0.21 30.74 2.16
CA HIS A 251 0.94 30.55 3.05
C HIS A 251 0.81 29.42 4.08
N GLU A 252 -0.20 28.56 3.94
CA GLU A 252 -0.39 27.43 4.84
C GLU A 252 0.55 26.28 4.48
N THR A 253 1.04 25.62 5.53
CA THR A 253 1.80 24.37 5.43
C THR A 253 1.05 23.29 6.19
N VAL A 254 0.72 22.20 5.50
CA VAL A 254 0.08 21.01 6.07
C VAL A 254 1.03 19.82 5.96
N SER A 255 1.05 18.98 6.98
CA SER A 255 1.72 17.68 6.95
C SER A 255 0.76 16.63 6.40
N LEU A 256 1.23 15.84 5.44
CA LEU A 256 0.50 14.69 4.90
C LEU A 256 0.73 13.47 5.81
N ASP A 257 -0.11 12.46 5.63
CA ASP A 257 -0.07 11.25 6.43
C ASP A 257 1.28 10.51 6.27
N PRO A 258 1.79 9.93 7.37
CA PRO A 258 3.04 9.19 7.34
C PRO A 258 2.89 7.92 6.51
N ILE A 259 3.95 7.60 5.76
CA ILE A 259 4.05 6.35 5.01
C ILE A 259 5.40 5.70 5.31
N THR A 260 5.39 4.39 5.52
CA THR A 260 6.61 3.60 5.66
C THR A 260 7.10 3.23 4.28
N LEU A 261 8.33 3.62 3.95
CA LEU A 261 8.97 3.28 2.68
C LEU A 261 10.17 2.38 2.94
N TYR A 262 10.31 1.33 2.14
CA TYR A 262 11.49 0.46 2.22
C TYR A 262 11.92 -0.08 0.86
N SER A 263 13.18 -0.45 0.75
CA SER A 263 13.79 -0.99 -0.46
C SER A 263 14.82 -2.05 -0.09
N THR A 264 14.90 -3.10 -0.90
CA THR A 264 15.98 -4.11 -0.83
C THR A 264 17.17 -3.74 -1.72
N GLN A 265 17.06 -2.66 -2.50
CA GLN A 265 18.12 -2.21 -3.38
C GLN A 265 18.97 -1.16 -2.69
N GLU A 266 20.29 -1.32 -2.78
CA GLU A 266 21.22 -0.29 -2.34
C GLU A 266 21.04 1.00 -3.15
N ALA A 267 20.94 2.12 -2.45
CA ALA A 267 20.97 3.45 -3.05
C ALA A 267 22.06 4.27 -2.38
N ALA A 268 22.81 5.05 -3.16
CA ALA A 268 23.95 5.82 -2.63
C ALA A 268 23.56 6.67 -1.41
N ASP A 269 22.70 7.67 -1.61
CA ASP A 269 22.29 8.61 -0.54
C ASP A 269 20.78 8.91 -0.52
N SER A 270 20.10 8.78 -1.67
CA SER A 270 18.68 9.10 -1.80
C SER A 270 18.02 8.41 -2.98
N PHE A 271 16.71 8.20 -2.88
CA PHE A 271 15.84 7.79 -3.96
C PHE A 271 15.16 9.02 -4.54
N VAL A 272 15.15 9.16 -5.86
CA VAL A 272 14.51 10.31 -6.52
C VAL A 272 13.12 9.91 -6.99
N GLY A 273 12.11 10.44 -6.33
CA GLY A 273 10.71 10.35 -6.77
C GLY A 273 10.30 11.53 -7.65
N GLU A 274 9.18 11.38 -8.35
CA GLU A 274 8.44 12.48 -8.97
C GLU A 274 7.14 12.66 -8.21
N TRP A 275 6.79 13.89 -7.85
CA TRP A 275 5.48 14.18 -7.28
C TRP A 275 4.68 15.09 -8.20
N ARG A 276 3.36 14.94 -8.15
CA ARG A 276 2.40 15.77 -8.85
C ARG A 276 1.36 16.28 -7.86
N ALA A 277 0.98 17.55 -7.99
CA ALA A 277 -0.18 18.08 -7.29
C ALA A 277 -1.20 18.70 -8.25
N THR A 278 -2.48 18.49 -7.94
CA THR A 278 -3.64 19.08 -8.63
C THR A 278 -4.62 19.62 -7.60
N ALA A 279 -5.39 20.65 -7.95
CA ALA A 279 -6.42 21.21 -7.09
C ALA A 279 -7.73 21.38 -7.89
N THR A 280 -8.87 21.39 -7.20
CA THR A 280 -10.19 21.42 -7.85
C THR A 280 -10.60 22.80 -8.38
N ASN A 281 -10.11 23.87 -7.75
CA ASN A 281 -10.53 25.25 -8.04
C ASN A 281 -9.61 26.02 -9.00
N VAL A 282 -8.43 25.47 -9.31
CA VAL A 282 -7.46 26.07 -10.22
C VAL A 282 -7.04 25.05 -11.28
N SER A 283 -6.79 25.52 -12.50
CA SER A 283 -6.38 24.65 -13.59
C SER A 283 -4.86 24.48 -13.61
N GLY A 284 -4.41 23.26 -13.91
CA GLY A 284 -3.00 22.92 -14.05
C GLY A 284 -2.56 21.83 -13.07
N ALA A 285 -1.34 21.35 -13.28
CA ALA A 285 -0.67 20.43 -12.38
C ALA A 285 0.77 20.90 -12.20
N VAL A 286 1.27 20.83 -10.97
CA VAL A 286 2.70 20.98 -10.70
C VAL A 286 3.31 19.59 -10.71
N ARG A 287 4.47 19.45 -11.36
CA ARG A 287 5.28 18.22 -11.33
C ARG A 287 6.71 18.59 -11.02
N GLN A 288 7.28 17.98 -9.99
CA GLN A 288 8.67 18.20 -9.61
C GLN A 288 9.28 16.91 -9.06
N ARG A 289 10.61 16.88 -9.00
CA ARG A 289 11.34 15.77 -8.39
C ARG A 289 11.49 16.00 -6.90
N LEU A 290 11.42 14.93 -6.12
CA LEU A 290 11.62 14.93 -4.68
C LEU A 290 12.70 13.91 -4.33
N PRO A 291 13.89 14.34 -3.87
CA PRO A 291 14.86 13.43 -3.29
C PRO A 291 14.37 13.00 -1.92
N VAL A 292 14.24 11.69 -1.72
CA VAL A 292 13.92 11.07 -0.43
C VAL A 292 15.20 10.41 0.10
N PRO A 293 15.70 10.80 1.29
CA PRO A 293 16.90 10.21 1.86
C PRO A 293 16.81 8.69 2.01
N ALA A 294 17.93 7.99 1.89
CA ALA A 294 18.03 6.58 2.23
C ALA A 294 18.49 6.43 3.70
N GLN A 295 17.91 5.48 4.42
CA GLN A 295 18.32 5.08 5.77
C GLN A 295 18.61 3.59 5.78
N TYR A 296 19.86 3.21 6.00
CA TYR A 296 20.23 1.80 6.13
C TYR A 296 19.76 1.27 7.47
N LEU A 297 18.95 0.21 7.43
CA LEU A 297 18.47 -0.47 8.62
C LEU A 297 19.06 -1.88 8.69
N GLU A 298 19.64 -2.22 9.83
CA GLU A 298 20.05 -3.60 10.15
C GLU A 298 18.85 -4.39 10.68
N VAL A 299 17.78 -4.46 9.88
CA VAL A 299 16.62 -5.29 10.20
C VAL A 299 16.84 -6.67 9.59
N ASP A 300 16.91 -7.68 10.46
CA ASP A 300 16.95 -9.09 10.06
C ASP A 300 15.55 -9.69 10.20
N LEU A 301 15.17 -10.59 9.30
CA LEU A 301 13.95 -11.39 9.41
C LEU A 301 13.87 -12.12 10.75
N HIS A 302 15.01 -12.52 11.32
CA HIS A 302 15.05 -13.12 12.65
C HIS A 302 14.47 -12.22 13.73
N GLN A 303 14.70 -10.91 13.68
CA GLN A 303 14.12 -9.97 14.64
C GLN A 303 12.61 -9.84 14.45
N ALA A 304 12.13 -9.90 13.21
CA ALA A 304 10.70 -9.88 12.92
C ALA A 304 9.97 -11.12 13.44
N LEU A 305 10.64 -12.26 13.51
CA LEU A 305 10.10 -13.52 14.02
C LEU A 305 10.24 -13.70 15.54
N LEU A 306 10.89 -12.77 16.26
CA LEU A 306 11.05 -12.87 17.72
C LEU A 306 9.73 -12.90 18.51
N PRO A 307 8.65 -12.18 18.14
CA PRO A 307 7.38 -12.26 18.85
C PRO A 307 6.83 -13.70 18.92
N LEU A 308 6.89 -14.44 17.82
CA LEU A 308 6.51 -15.86 17.75
C LEU A 308 7.32 -16.74 18.72
N LEU A 309 8.59 -16.43 18.94
CA LEU A 309 9.47 -17.23 19.82
C LEU A 309 9.29 -16.91 21.31
N ASN A 310 8.76 -15.73 21.63
CA ASN A 310 8.59 -15.28 23.01
C ASN A 310 7.21 -15.64 23.59
N ASP A 311 6.15 -15.70 22.78
CA ASP A 311 4.82 -16.08 23.24
C ASP A 311 4.76 -17.53 23.76
N ASP A 312 5.61 -18.43 23.24
CA ASP A 312 5.77 -19.80 23.74
C ASP A 312 6.46 -19.89 25.11
N ILE A 313 7.01 -18.79 25.65
CA ILE A 313 7.71 -18.77 26.95
C ILE A 313 6.79 -18.26 28.07
N GLU A 314 5.71 -17.54 27.76
CA GLU A 314 4.76 -17.01 28.75
C GLU A 314 3.45 -17.81 28.88
N ALA A 315 3.23 -18.85 28.05
CA ALA A 315 2.09 -19.78 28.12
C ALA A 315 2.41 -21.09 28.88
#